data_AF-A0A6F9CHA7-F1
#
_entry.id   AF-A0A6F9CHA7-F1
#
_cell.length_a   1.000
_cell.length_b   1.000
_cell.length_c   1.000
_cell.angle_alpha   90.00
_cell.angle_beta   90.00
_cell.angle_gamma   90.00
#
_symmetry.space_group_name_H-M   'P 1'
#
loop_
_entity.id
_entity.type
_entity.pdbx_description
1 polymer ?
#
loop_
_entity_poly.entity_id
_entity_poly.type
_entity_poly.pdbx_seq_one_letter_code
_entity_poly.pdbx_strand_id
1 'polypeptide(L)'
;FTSCVLLLALSCQVSMGTPVSTPRSLDTEKCRQCADLSRELVKNVRKLLDNENLFGGLNCSEQRVEVNSKTQTVLACEPNTDRNARCSGQLNITFSESECLRNIQADLGHYAASLQAYKQADLSSTVQDTQNLLNNCPSTQGEHSSQVADPKLTSGNSVDQRVHLCKVLKGFHLRVITISRAMGYISAGDHRK
;
A
#
# COMPACT_ATOMS: atom_id res chain seq x y z
N PHE A 1 -31.36 -12.33 72.16
CA PHE A 1 -32.13 -12.07 70.93
C PHE A 1 -31.41 -10.95 70.17
N THR A 2 -30.37 -11.28 69.39
CA THR A 2 -30.34 -11.49 67.91
C THR A 2 -30.70 -10.25 67.07
N SER A 3 -29.75 -9.85 66.21
CA SER A 3 -29.91 -9.28 64.85
C SER A 3 -30.48 -7.84 64.71
N CYS A 4 -30.10 -7.00 63.74
CA CYS A 4 -29.50 -7.24 62.42
C CYS A 4 -28.65 -6.03 61.96
N VAL A 5 -27.54 -6.35 61.30
CA VAL A 5 -26.71 -5.46 60.48
C VAL A 5 -27.49 -5.03 59.23
N LEU A 6 -27.53 -3.74 58.91
CA LEU A 6 -28.07 -3.24 57.63
C LEU A 6 -26.93 -2.75 56.74
N LEU A 7 -26.77 -3.48 55.64
CA LEU A 7 -25.78 -3.35 54.57
C LEU A 7 -25.98 -2.06 53.76
N LEU A 8 -24.95 -1.23 53.63
CA LEU A 8 -24.85 -0.21 52.59
C LEU A 8 -24.42 -0.90 51.29
N ALA A 9 -25.39 -1.30 50.47
CA ALA A 9 -25.14 -1.80 49.13
C ALA A 9 -24.73 -0.63 48.21
N LEU A 10 -23.44 -0.59 47.86
CA LEU A 10 -22.87 0.21 46.79
C LEU A 10 -23.53 -0.19 45.45
N SER A 11 -24.38 0.67 44.91
CA SER A 11 -24.79 0.63 43.51
C SER A 11 -23.81 1.41 42.65
N CYS A 12 -22.61 0.88 42.45
CA CYS A 12 -21.77 1.26 41.31
C CYS A 12 -22.42 0.67 40.05
N GLN A 13 -23.24 1.46 39.37
CA GLN A 13 -23.62 1.12 38.00
C GLN A 13 -22.37 1.20 37.13
N VAL A 14 -21.75 0.04 36.87
CA VAL A 14 -20.79 -0.11 35.77
C VAL A 14 -21.60 -0.05 34.47
N SER A 15 -21.69 1.15 33.92
CA SER A 15 -22.08 1.32 32.52
C SER A 15 -21.02 0.63 31.67
N MET A 16 -21.32 -0.58 31.19
CA MET A 16 -20.56 -1.25 30.15
C MET A 16 -20.87 -0.56 28.81
N GLY A 17 -20.48 0.70 28.69
CA GLY A 17 -20.41 1.37 27.40
C GLY A 17 -19.20 0.81 26.66
N THR A 18 -19.43 -0.06 25.68
CA THR A 18 -18.38 -0.35 24.70
C THR A 18 -18.04 0.96 23.98
N PRO A 19 -16.75 1.32 23.83
CA PRO A 19 -16.41 2.57 23.18
C PRO A 19 -16.89 2.52 21.73
N VAL A 20 -17.77 3.47 21.37
CA VAL A 20 -18.18 3.70 19.99
C VAL A 20 -16.91 4.05 19.21
N SER A 21 -16.53 3.19 18.27
CA SER A 21 -15.37 3.42 17.42
C SER A 21 -15.60 4.68 16.59
N THR A 22 -14.84 5.72 16.87
CA THR A 22 -14.87 6.95 16.06
C THR A 22 -14.36 6.66 14.64
N PRO A 23 -14.82 7.38 13.60
CA PRO A 23 -14.32 7.21 12.24
C PRO A 23 -12.78 7.23 12.13
N ARG A 24 -12.13 8.01 12.99
CA ARG A 24 -10.67 8.16 13.06
C ARG A 24 -9.92 6.90 13.52
N SER A 25 -10.50 6.08 14.41
CA SER A 25 -9.88 4.81 14.80
C SER A 25 -9.98 3.77 13.69
N LEU A 26 -11.05 3.84 12.89
CA LEU A 26 -11.27 2.98 11.72
C LEU A 26 -10.23 3.25 10.62
N ASP A 27 -9.89 4.51 10.36
CA ASP A 27 -8.89 4.87 9.35
C ASP A 27 -7.47 4.48 9.78
N THR A 28 -7.16 4.59 11.08
CA THR A 28 -5.86 4.17 11.63
C THR A 28 -5.68 2.65 11.53
N GLU A 29 -6.72 1.88 11.86
CA GLU A 29 -6.71 0.42 11.75
C GLU A 29 -6.62 -0.04 10.29
N LYS A 30 -7.35 0.61 9.37
CA LYS A 30 -7.22 0.35 7.93
C LYS A 30 -5.82 0.66 7.40
N CYS A 31 -5.19 1.75 7.82
CA CYS A 31 -3.80 2.05 7.48
C CYS A 31 -2.87 0.93 7.98
N ARG A 32 -3.05 0.45 9.20
CA ARG A 32 -2.25 -0.65 9.78
C ARG A 32 -2.43 -1.94 8.97
N GLN A 33 -3.66 -2.32 8.66
CA GLN A 33 -3.98 -3.49 7.86
C GLN A 33 -3.41 -3.38 6.44
N CYS A 34 -3.53 -2.21 5.80
CA CYS A 34 -2.91 -1.94 4.49
C CYS A 34 -1.37 -2.03 4.55
N ALA A 35 -0.74 -1.58 5.65
CA ALA A 35 0.69 -1.76 5.87
C ALA A 35 1.09 -3.24 5.99
N ASP A 36 0.28 -4.07 6.65
CA ASP A 36 0.49 -5.52 6.76
C ASP A 36 0.32 -6.22 5.40
N LEU A 37 -0.78 -5.96 4.69
CA LEU A 37 -1.04 -6.53 3.36
C LEU A 37 0.04 -6.15 2.35
N SER A 38 0.52 -4.90 2.40
CA SER A 38 1.62 -4.46 1.54
C SER A 38 2.92 -5.17 1.88
N ARG A 39 3.24 -5.44 3.15
CA ARG A 39 4.43 -6.25 3.51
C ARG A 39 4.35 -7.66 2.94
N GLU A 40 3.19 -8.30 2.96
CA GLU A 40 3.01 -9.61 2.33
C GLU A 40 3.16 -9.52 0.81
N LEU A 41 2.55 -8.51 0.18
CA LEU A 41 2.71 -8.29 -1.26
C LEU A 41 4.17 -8.02 -1.67
N VAL A 42 4.96 -7.32 -0.85
CA VAL A 42 6.42 -7.15 -1.08
C VAL A 42 7.10 -8.51 -1.22
N LYS A 43 6.79 -9.46 -0.33
CA LYS A 43 7.34 -10.82 -0.37
C LYS A 43 6.86 -11.57 -1.61
N ASN A 44 5.57 -11.48 -1.94
CA ASN A 44 4.99 -12.19 -3.08
C ASN A 44 5.54 -11.69 -4.43
N VAL A 45 5.67 -10.36 -4.59
CA VAL A 45 6.29 -9.77 -5.79
C VAL A 45 7.77 -10.16 -5.89
N ARG A 46 8.51 -10.22 -4.77
CA ARG A 46 9.90 -10.70 -4.78
C ARG A 46 9.97 -12.17 -5.21
N LYS A 47 9.15 -13.05 -4.65
CA LYS A 47 9.06 -14.46 -5.09
C LYS A 47 8.73 -14.59 -6.58
N LEU A 48 7.88 -13.72 -7.11
CA LEU A 48 7.54 -13.70 -8.53
C LEU A 48 8.73 -13.25 -9.40
N LEU A 49 9.50 -12.25 -8.95
CA LEU A 49 10.74 -11.81 -9.60
C LEU A 49 11.82 -12.91 -9.62
N ASP A 50 11.84 -13.76 -8.60
CA ASP A 50 12.77 -14.88 -8.47
C ASP A 50 12.26 -16.17 -9.15
N ASN A 51 11.14 -16.12 -9.88
CA ASN A 51 10.52 -17.29 -10.49
C ASN A 51 11.23 -17.71 -11.79
N GLU A 52 11.95 -18.82 -11.75
CA GLU A 52 12.66 -19.41 -12.90
C GLU A 52 11.75 -19.78 -14.08
N ASN A 53 10.50 -20.18 -13.86
CA ASN A 53 9.58 -20.44 -14.97
C ASN A 53 9.21 -19.14 -15.68
N LEU A 54 9.15 -18.03 -14.95
CA LEU A 54 8.78 -16.73 -15.49
C LEU A 54 9.98 -15.97 -16.04
N PHE A 55 11.19 -16.13 -15.51
CA PHE A 55 12.37 -15.34 -15.90
C PHE A 55 13.64 -16.16 -16.19
N GLY A 56 13.58 -17.49 -16.19
CA GLY A 56 14.70 -18.34 -16.61
C GLY A 56 15.24 -17.97 -17.99
N GLY A 57 16.56 -17.83 -18.09
CA GLY A 57 17.26 -17.33 -19.28
C GLY A 57 17.24 -15.80 -19.46
N LEU A 58 16.57 -15.05 -18.58
CA LEU A 58 16.61 -13.59 -18.51
C LEU A 58 17.27 -13.16 -17.19
N ASN A 59 18.36 -12.40 -17.27
CA ASN A 59 18.93 -11.78 -16.07
C ASN A 59 18.10 -10.56 -15.64
N CYS A 60 17.06 -10.81 -14.85
CA CYS A 60 16.18 -9.77 -14.30
C CYS A 60 16.92 -8.74 -13.42
N SER A 61 17.98 -9.16 -12.72
CA SER A 61 18.75 -8.30 -11.84
C SER A 61 19.44 -7.16 -12.59
N GLU A 62 19.89 -7.41 -13.82
CA GLU A 62 20.54 -6.42 -14.70
C GLU A 62 19.55 -5.48 -15.40
N GLN A 63 18.26 -5.83 -15.45
CA GLN A 63 17.26 -4.99 -16.11
C GLN A 63 17.02 -3.70 -15.30
N ARG A 64 16.79 -2.59 -16.00
CA ARG A 64 16.44 -1.32 -15.35
C ARG A 64 15.08 -1.42 -14.66
N VAL A 65 14.91 -0.66 -13.59
CA VAL A 65 13.62 -0.52 -12.93
C VAL A 65 12.74 0.42 -13.77
N GLU A 66 11.50 0.01 -14.03
CA GLU A 66 10.48 0.90 -14.62
C GLU A 66 9.32 1.03 -13.63
N VAL A 67 9.09 2.26 -13.13
CA VAL A 67 7.98 2.59 -12.23
C VAL A 67 6.90 3.35 -12.99
N ASN A 68 5.66 3.24 -12.54
CA ASN A 68 4.60 4.14 -13.01
C ASN A 68 4.98 5.60 -12.78
N SER A 69 5.23 6.33 -13.86
CA SER A 69 5.63 7.74 -13.84
C SER A 69 4.45 8.72 -13.86
N LYS A 70 3.21 8.21 -13.96
CA LYS A 70 1.99 9.03 -13.96
C LYS A 70 1.59 9.49 -12.55
N THR A 71 2.22 8.91 -11.52
CA THR A 71 1.99 9.22 -10.12
C THR A 71 3.22 9.87 -9.50
N GLN A 72 3.00 10.70 -8.49
CA GLN A 72 4.06 11.34 -7.70
C GLN A 72 4.17 10.70 -6.31
N THR A 73 3.90 9.40 -6.18
CA THR A 73 3.76 8.70 -4.89
C THR A 73 4.95 8.89 -3.96
N VAL A 74 6.19 8.90 -4.47
CA VAL A 74 7.38 9.13 -3.61
C VAL A 74 7.33 10.52 -2.98
N LEU A 75 6.97 11.53 -3.78
CA LEU A 75 6.93 12.92 -3.36
C LEU A 75 5.73 13.19 -2.43
N ALA A 76 4.55 12.72 -2.83
CA ALA A 76 3.31 12.92 -2.08
C ALA A 76 3.31 12.20 -0.72
N CYS A 77 4.00 11.05 -0.64
CA CYS A 77 4.12 10.27 0.59
C CYS A 77 5.44 10.51 1.34
N GLU A 78 6.19 11.56 1.00
CA GLU A 78 7.40 11.92 1.72
C GLU A 78 7.05 12.36 3.15
N PRO A 79 7.66 11.78 4.20
CA PRO A 79 7.37 12.16 5.57
C PRO A 79 7.83 13.59 5.86
N ASN A 80 7.16 14.23 6.84
CA ASN A 80 7.62 15.49 7.38
C ASN A 80 8.97 15.22 8.07
N THR A 81 10.05 15.66 7.47
CA THR A 81 11.41 15.52 8.01
C THR A 81 11.85 16.85 8.60
N ASP A 82 12.53 16.79 9.75
CA ASP A 82 13.30 17.93 10.25
C ASP A 82 14.29 18.38 9.17
N ARG A 83 14.53 19.70 9.08
CA ARG A 83 15.42 20.32 8.06
C ARG A 83 16.79 19.65 7.90
N ASN A 84 17.27 18.94 8.94
CA ASN A 84 18.58 18.31 9.00
C ASN A 84 18.62 16.88 8.41
N ALA A 85 17.47 16.23 8.17
CA ALA A 85 17.40 14.88 7.61
C ALA A 85 17.19 14.85 6.08
N ARG A 86 17.17 16.03 5.45
CA ARG A 86 16.92 16.17 4.01
C ARG A 86 18.19 16.09 3.20
N CYS A 87 18.11 15.40 2.06
CA CYS A 87 19.14 15.44 1.04
C CYS A 87 19.15 16.81 0.34
N SER A 88 20.32 17.29 -0.07
CA SER A 88 20.45 18.58 -0.77
C SER A 88 19.57 18.62 -2.02
N GLY A 89 18.70 19.62 -2.14
CA GLY A 89 17.81 19.82 -3.29
C GLY A 89 16.34 19.42 -3.11
N GLN A 90 15.93 18.93 -1.94
CA GLN A 90 14.51 18.64 -1.67
C GLN A 90 13.67 19.92 -1.53
N LEU A 91 12.49 19.91 -2.15
CA LEU A 91 11.50 20.99 -2.07
C LEU A 91 10.87 21.04 -0.66
N ASN A 92 10.48 22.23 -0.21
CA ASN A 92 9.69 22.40 1.00
C ASN A 92 8.23 22.00 0.74
N ILE A 93 7.99 20.69 0.65
CA ILE A 93 6.65 20.12 0.56
C ILE A 93 6.29 19.57 1.94
N THR A 94 5.10 19.93 2.41
CA THR A 94 4.48 19.36 3.61
C THR A 94 3.71 18.12 3.24
N PHE A 95 3.80 17.08 4.06
CA PHE A 95 3.06 15.84 3.85
C PHE A 95 1.55 16.10 3.75
N SER A 96 0.92 15.53 2.73
CA SER A 96 -0.52 15.57 2.49
C SER A 96 -1.05 14.13 2.47
N GLU A 97 -1.78 13.74 3.51
CA GLU A 97 -2.33 12.39 3.64
C GLU A 97 -3.24 12.03 2.45
N SER A 98 -4.11 12.95 2.06
CA SER A 98 -5.04 12.75 0.93
C SER A 98 -4.31 12.60 -0.41
N GLU A 99 -3.27 13.41 -0.64
CA GLU A 99 -2.49 13.32 -1.88
C GLU A 99 -1.68 12.03 -1.93
N CYS A 100 -1.08 11.62 -0.80
CA CYS A 100 -0.40 10.34 -0.69
C CYS A 100 -1.36 9.18 -1.00
N LEU A 101 -2.52 9.12 -0.34
CA LEU A 101 -3.51 8.06 -0.54
C LEU A 101 -4.00 7.99 -2.00
N ARG A 102 -4.32 9.14 -2.61
CA ARG A 102 -4.73 9.20 -4.02
C ARG A 102 -3.68 8.62 -4.97
N ASN A 103 -2.41 8.97 -4.76
CA ASN A 103 -1.30 8.47 -5.59
C ASN A 103 -1.08 6.96 -5.38
N ILE A 104 -1.20 6.48 -4.13
CA ILE A 104 -1.13 5.04 -3.81
C ILE A 104 -2.20 4.25 -4.54
N GLN A 105 -3.44 4.73 -4.55
CA GLN A 105 -4.53 4.08 -5.27
C GLN A 105 -4.33 4.05 -6.77
N ALA A 106 -3.87 5.16 -7.34
CA ALA A 106 -3.56 5.24 -8.76
C ALA A 106 -2.45 4.24 -9.15
N ASP A 107 -1.42 4.08 -8.31
CA ASP A 107 -0.38 3.08 -8.52
C ASP A 107 -0.91 1.66 -8.42
N LEU A 108 -1.62 1.31 -7.34
CA LEU A 108 -2.16 -0.04 -7.15
C LEU A 108 -3.12 -0.42 -8.28
N GLY A 109 -3.95 0.51 -8.73
CA GLY A 109 -4.82 0.32 -9.87
C GLY A 109 -4.05 0.10 -11.17
N HIS A 110 -3.04 0.93 -11.45
CA HIS A 110 -2.20 0.76 -12.63
C HIS A 110 -1.50 -0.60 -12.64
N TYR A 111 -0.89 -1.03 -11.55
CA TYR A 111 -0.21 -2.32 -11.48
C TYR A 111 -1.20 -3.49 -11.56
N ALA A 112 -2.36 -3.43 -10.90
CA ALA A 112 -3.39 -4.46 -11.02
C ALA A 112 -3.85 -4.63 -12.48
N ALA A 113 -4.19 -3.54 -13.16
CA ALA A 113 -4.60 -3.56 -14.56
C ALA A 113 -3.48 -4.07 -15.48
N SER A 114 -2.25 -3.64 -15.23
CA SER A 114 -1.05 -4.05 -16.00
C SER A 114 -0.77 -5.55 -15.87
N LEU A 115 -0.79 -6.08 -14.64
CA LEU A 115 -0.56 -7.49 -14.38
C LEU A 115 -1.70 -8.37 -14.93
N GLN A 116 -2.94 -7.90 -14.84
CA GLN A 116 -4.10 -8.58 -15.41
C GLN A 116 -4.08 -8.61 -16.95
N ALA A 117 -3.52 -7.57 -17.58
CA ALA A 117 -3.43 -7.49 -19.03
C ALA A 117 -2.34 -8.39 -19.63
N TYR A 118 -1.35 -8.81 -18.82
CA TYR A 118 -0.26 -9.67 -19.26
C TYR A 118 -0.74 -11.11 -19.51
N LYS A 119 -0.52 -11.63 -20.73
CA LYS A 119 -1.07 -12.93 -21.16
C LYS A 119 -0.05 -14.06 -21.28
N GLN A 120 1.24 -13.78 -21.12
CA GLN A 120 2.29 -14.79 -21.36
C GLN A 120 2.52 -15.73 -20.16
N ALA A 121 1.96 -15.40 -18.98
CA ALA A 121 2.03 -16.23 -17.79
C ALA A 121 0.83 -15.96 -16.88
N ASP A 122 0.51 -16.91 -16.00
CA ASP A 122 -0.50 -16.73 -14.98
C ASP A 122 0.04 -15.88 -13.83
N LEU A 123 -0.52 -14.68 -13.69
CA LEU A 123 -0.21 -13.73 -12.61
C LEU A 123 -1.40 -13.55 -11.64
N SER A 124 -2.41 -14.42 -11.71
CA SER A 124 -3.71 -14.24 -11.03
C SER A 124 -3.58 -14.06 -9.52
N SER A 125 -2.68 -14.81 -8.87
CA SER A 125 -2.43 -14.65 -7.43
C SER A 125 -1.90 -13.25 -7.08
N THR A 126 -0.95 -12.72 -7.85
CA THR A 126 -0.39 -11.38 -7.60
C THR A 126 -1.40 -10.28 -7.95
N VAL A 127 -2.21 -10.48 -8.99
CA VAL A 127 -3.35 -9.58 -9.31
C VAL A 127 -4.33 -9.54 -8.14
N GLN A 128 -4.71 -10.70 -7.60
CA GLN A 128 -5.63 -10.80 -6.48
C GLN A 128 -5.08 -10.14 -5.21
N ASP A 129 -3.80 -10.35 -4.89
CA ASP A 129 -3.15 -9.70 -3.76
C ASP A 129 -3.11 -8.18 -3.93
N THR A 130 -2.84 -7.70 -5.15
CA THR A 130 -2.80 -6.26 -5.47
C THR A 130 -4.19 -5.63 -5.36
N GLN A 131 -5.22 -6.31 -5.87
CA GLN A 131 -6.62 -5.87 -5.74
C GLN A 131 -7.08 -5.91 -4.28
N ASN A 132 -6.69 -6.93 -3.53
CA ASN A 132 -6.97 -7.01 -2.10
C ASN A 132 -6.35 -5.83 -1.36
N LEU A 133 -5.09 -5.48 -1.66
CA LEU A 133 -4.45 -4.29 -1.11
C LEU A 133 -5.22 -3.02 -1.50
N LEU A 134 -5.53 -2.82 -2.78
CA LEU A 134 -6.29 -1.66 -3.27
C LEU A 134 -7.62 -1.46 -2.53
N ASN A 135 -8.36 -2.55 -2.28
CA ASN A 135 -9.68 -2.51 -1.65
C ASN A 135 -9.64 -2.29 -0.12
N ASN A 136 -8.53 -2.68 0.53
CA ASN A 136 -8.39 -2.56 1.98
C ASN A 136 -7.62 -1.31 2.42
N CYS A 137 -6.88 -0.67 1.53
CA CYS A 137 -6.22 0.59 1.82
C CYS A 137 -7.22 1.76 1.89
N PRO A 138 -6.98 2.75 2.77
CA PRO A 138 -7.82 3.95 2.83
C PRO A 138 -7.90 4.68 1.49
N SER A 139 -9.04 5.34 1.27
CA SER A 139 -9.37 6.04 0.03
C SER A 139 -9.81 7.45 0.31
N THR A 140 -9.37 8.40 -0.50
CA THR A 140 -10.03 9.71 -0.57
C THR A 140 -11.32 9.55 -1.37
N GLN A 141 -12.47 9.92 -0.80
CA GLN A 141 -13.72 9.92 -1.56
C GLN A 141 -13.61 10.86 -2.77
N GLY A 142 -13.94 10.34 -3.96
CA GLY A 142 -13.94 11.11 -5.20
C GLY A 142 -12.82 10.68 -6.14
N GLU A 143 -13.23 10.18 -7.31
CA GLU A 143 -12.42 9.82 -8.48
C GLU A 143 -11.66 8.48 -8.39
N HIS A 144 -12.35 7.40 -8.78
CA HIS A 144 -11.67 6.24 -9.37
C HIS A 144 -11.02 6.69 -10.69
N SER A 145 -9.75 7.08 -10.65
CA SER A 145 -8.98 7.30 -11.86
C SER A 145 -9.02 6.04 -12.72
N SER A 146 -9.31 6.18 -14.01
CA SER A 146 -9.31 5.06 -14.96
C SER A 146 -7.96 4.34 -14.88
N GLN A 147 -7.99 3.06 -14.52
CA GLN A 147 -6.80 2.26 -14.30
C GLN A 147 -6.25 1.81 -15.66
N VAL A 148 -5.36 2.62 -16.23
CA VAL A 148 -4.76 2.32 -17.53
C VAL A 148 -3.56 1.38 -17.34
N ALA A 149 -3.64 0.18 -17.91
CA ALA A 149 -2.54 -0.77 -17.97
C ALA A 149 -1.32 -0.22 -18.74
N ASP A 150 -0.13 -0.73 -18.45
CA ASP A 150 1.07 -0.48 -19.24
C ASP A 150 0.94 -1.16 -20.63
N PRO A 151 0.86 -0.38 -21.72
CA PRO A 151 0.67 -0.94 -23.06
C PRO A 151 1.87 -1.77 -23.55
N LYS A 152 3.06 -1.60 -22.97
CA LYS A 152 4.25 -2.39 -23.34
C LYS A 152 4.19 -3.84 -22.84
N LEU A 153 3.30 -4.14 -21.88
CA LEU A 153 3.06 -5.52 -21.44
C LEU A 153 2.21 -6.33 -22.43
N THR A 154 1.56 -5.66 -23.39
CA THR A 154 0.68 -6.30 -24.38
C THR A 154 1.09 -6.02 -25.83
N SER A 155 2.09 -5.16 -26.05
CA SER A 155 2.67 -4.89 -27.36
C SER A 155 4.05 -5.54 -27.52
N GLY A 156 4.45 -5.83 -28.75
CA GLY A 156 5.71 -6.52 -29.05
C GLY A 156 5.62 -8.05 -29.02
N ASN A 157 6.79 -8.72 -29.13
CA ASN A 157 6.88 -10.17 -29.05
C ASN A 157 6.94 -10.66 -27.58
N SER A 158 6.80 -11.97 -27.37
CA SER A 158 6.75 -12.56 -26.02
C SER A 158 8.02 -12.35 -25.20
N VAL A 159 9.20 -12.32 -25.84
CA VAL A 159 10.48 -12.09 -25.16
C VAL A 159 10.56 -10.65 -24.66
N ASP A 160 10.24 -9.67 -25.51
CA ASP A 160 10.22 -8.26 -25.14
C ASP A 160 9.21 -7.98 -24.03
N GLN A 161 8.02 -8.58 -24.10
CA GLN A 161 7.00 -8.48 -23.06
C GLN A 161 7.46 -9.06 -21.73
N ARG A 162 8.17 -10.19 -21.75
CA ARG A 162 8.74 -10.84 -20.56
C ARG A 162 9.86 -10.00 -19.94
N VAL A 163 10.74 -9.42 -20.76
CA VAL A 163 11.76 -8.46 -20.33
C VAL A 163 11.10 -7.24 -19.70
N HIS A 164 10.06 -6.70 -20.33
CA HIS A 164 9.34 -5.54 -19.82
C HIS A 164 8.61 -5.84 -18.51
N LEU A 165 7.95 -6.99 -18.40
CA LEU A 165 7.33 -7.44 -17.15
C LEU A 165 8.33 -7.47 -15.99
N CYS A 166 9.54 -7.95 -16.22
CA CYS A 166 10.59 -7.94 -15.21
C CYS A 166 10.88 -6.52 -14.69
N LYS A 167 11.04 -5.55 -15.60
CA LYS A 167 11.28 -4.14 -15.24
C LYS A 167 10.13 -3.54 -14.43
N VAL A 168 8.90 -3.81 -14.86
CA VAL A 168 7.67 -3.36 -14.20
C VAL A 168 7.53 -3.99 -12.83
N LEU A 169 7.78 -5.29 -12.67
CA LEU A 169 7.72 -5.96 -11.36
C LEU A 169 8.78 -5.44 -10.39
N LYS A 170 9.98 -5.11 -10.86
CA LYS A 170 11.00 -4.44 -10.03
C LYS A 170 10.52 -3.07 -9.55
N GLY A 171 9.91 -2.28 -10.44
CA GLY A 171 9.32 -1.01 -10.08
C GLY A 171 8.15 -1.16 -9.11
N PHE A 172 7.31 -2.16 -9.34
CA PHE A 172 6.18 -2.48 -8.47
C PHE A 172 6.66 -2.87 -7.08
N HIS A 173 7.68 -3.73 -6.97
CA HIS A 173 8.28 -4.11 -5.69
C HIS A 173 8.72 -2.89 -4.87
N LEU A 174 9.41 -1.93 -5.49
CA LEU A 174 9.80 -0.68 -4.83
C LEU A 174 8.59 0.16 -4.44
N ARG A 175 7.55 0.19 -5.28
CA ARG A 175 6.33 0.95 -4.98
C ARG A 175 5.55 0.36 -3.81
N VAL A 176 5.42 -0.96 -3.72
CA VAL A 176 4.75 -1.62 -2.59
C VAL A 176 5.55 -1.41 -1.29
N ILE A 177 6.89 -1.41 -1.33
CA ILE A 177 7.72 -1.03 -0.16
C ILE A 177 7.40 0.41 0.27
N THR A 178 7.31 1.33 -0.69
CA THR A 178 6.99 2.74 -0.42
C THR A 178 5.59 2.87 0.21
N ILE A 179 4.60 2.18 -0.33
CA ILE A 179 3.24 2.11 0.21
C ILE A 179 3.25 1.58 1.65
N SER A 180 3.94 0.48 1.91
CA SER A 180 4.02 -0.12 3.25
C SER A 180 4.57 0.86 4.29
N ARG A 181 5.62 1.60 3.92
CA ARG A 181 6.22 2.64 4.78
C ARG A 181 5.27 3.81 5.01
N ALA A 182 4.65 4.32 3.94
CA ALA A 182 3.70 5.43 4.04
C ALA A 182 2.50 5.08 4.92
N MET A 183 1.95 3.88 4.77
CA MET A 183 0.83 3.40 5.59
C MET A 183 1.21 3.23 7.06
N GLY A 184 2.43 2.74 7.34
CA GLY A 184 2.95 2.68 8.70
C GLY A 184 3.14 4.08 9.32
N TYR A 185 3.61 5.05 8.54
CA TYR A 185 3.78 6.44 8.97
C TYR A 185 2.43 7.13 9.25
N ILE A 186 1.41 6.87 8.42
CA ILE A 186 0.05 7.38 8.64
C ILE A 186 -0.57 6.73 9.88
N SER A 187 -0.44 5.40 10.04
CA SER A 187 -1.02 4.69 11.19
C SER A 187 -0.35 5.07 12.52
N ALA A 188 0.94 5.40 12.51
CA ALA A 188 1.65 5.92 13.67
C ALA A 188 1.21 7.34 14.09
N GLY A 189 0.56 8.08 13.18
CA GLY A 189 0.14 9.47 13.41
C GLY A 189 1.29 10.47 13.41
N ASP A 190 2.49 10.09 12.98
CA ASP A 190 3.71 10.92 13.02
C ASP A 190 3.60 12.18 12.16
N HIS A 191 2.80 12.15 11.10
CA HIS A 191 2.50 13.31 10.25
C HIS A 191 1.73 14.44 10.94
N ARG A 192 1.20 14.19 12.15
CA ARG A 192 0.40 15.16 12.93
C ARG A 192 1.20 15.84 14.03
N LYS A 193 2.45 15.43 14.24
CA LYS A 193 3.38 16.02 15.22
C LYS A 193 3.99 17.29 14.63
#